data_AF-A0A800M8U9-F1
#
_entry.id   AF-A0A800M8U9-F1
#
_cell.length_a   1.000
_cell.length_b   1.000
_cell.length_c   1.000
_cell.angle_alpha   90.00
_cell.angle_beta   90.00
_cell.angle_gamma   90.00
#
_symmetry.space_group_name_H-M   'P 1'
#
loop_
_entity.id
_entity.type
_entity.pdbx_description
1 polymer ?
#
loop_
_entity_poly.entity_id
_entity_poly.type
_entity_poly.pdbx_seq_one_letter_code
_entity_poly.pdbx_strand_id
1 'polypeptide(L)'
;MKNLAAILVLIVIAGCTSLPEGAPQVLGISLSPGAVALEVDARQRLLVSGAVEGREVDVTHYVKFYTDKPAVAVVDRAGQVRAVGPGEAVVTAKYGSHTAQFKLTVKPRAANQPLSFVNDVLPILSKAGCNAGSCHAKPEGQNGFKLSVFTYDPESDWREIVEDARGRRVFPAFPSESLFIKKATLAIPHEGGQRIQPGSESERVLLKWIR
;
A
#
# COMPACT_ATOMS: atom_id res chain seq x y z
N MET A 1 -5.27 69.40 -5.47
CA MET A 1 -5.42 67.95 -5.75
C MET A 1 -4.08 67.30 -5.51
N LYS A 2 -3.85 66.75 -4.31
CA LYS A 2 -2.58 66.10 -3.93
C LYS A 2 -2.82 64.59 -3.93
N ASN A 3 -2.22 63.88 -4.88
CA ASN A 3 -2.29 62.42 -4.95
C ASN A 3 -1.31 61.82 -3.94
N LEU A 4 -1.85 61.26 -2.86
CA LEU A 4 -1.11 60.38 -1.95
C LEU A 4 -1.13 58.97 -2.52
N ALA A 5 0.02 58.49 -3.01
CA ALA A 5 0.21 57.08 -3.30
C ALA A 5 0.47 56.34 -1.98
N ALA A 6 -0.45 55.48 -1.57
CA ALA A 6 -0.27 54.59 -0.44
C ALA A 6 0.72 53.47 -0.80
N ILE A 7 1.87 53.43 -0.12
CA ILE A 7 2.81 52.32 -0.20
C ILE A 7 2.23 51.18 0.64
N LEU A 8 1.71 50.15 -0.04
CA LEU A 8 1.30 48.90 0.57
C LEU A 8 2.57 48.08 0.88
N VAL A 9 3.08 48.19 2.11
CA VAL A 9 4.13 47.28 2.61
C VAL A 9 3.47 45.91 2.83
N LEU A 10 3.65 45.00 1.87
CA LEU A 10 3.24 43.62 1.99
C LEU A 10 4.21 42.91 2.96
N ILE A 11 3.85 42.83 4.24
CA ILE A 11 4.55 41.99 5.21
C ILE A 11 4.28 40.53 4.83
N VAL A 12 5.24 39.91 4.14
CA VAL A 12 5.26 38.46 3.98
C VAL A 12 5.59 37.88 5.36
N ILE A 13 4.55 37.51 6.12
CA ILE A 13 4.71 36.69 7.31
C ILE A 13 5.15 35.32 6.80
N ALA A 14 6.46 35.08 6.77
CA ALA A 14 7.01 33.74 6.63
C ALA A 14 6.46 32.92 7.80
N GLY A 15 5.37 32.20 7.55
CA GLY A 15 4.71 31.38 8.56
C GLY A 15 5.71 30.37 9.08
N CYS A 16 6.31 30.68 10.23
CA CYS A 16 7.11 29.75 11.00
C CYS A 16 6.13 28.68 11.48
N THR A 17 5.93 27.65 10.68
CA THR A 17 5.09 26.51 11.05
C THR A 17 5.80 25.81 12.19
N SER A 18 5.38 26.10 13.41
CA SER A 18 5.85 25.41 14.62
C SER A 18 5.63 23.91 14.46
N LEU A 19 6.56 23.13 15.00
CA LEU A 19 6.41 21.68 15.04
C LEU A 19 5.21 21.30 15.92
N PRO A 20 4.52 20.17 15.63
CA PRO A 20 3.50 19.64 16.51
C PRO A 20 4.05 19.36 17.92
N GLU A 21 3.18 19.34 18.91
CA GLU A 21 3.55 19.00 20.28
C GLU A 21 4.18 17.59 20.36
N GLY A 22 5.25 17.45 21.14
CA GLY A 22 6.01 16.20 21.29
C GLY A 22 6.96 15.87 20.13
N ALA A 23 7.07 16.72 19.11
CA ALA A 23 8.01 16.54 18.01
C ALA A 23 9.48 16.77 18.48
N PRO A 24 10.41 15.82 18.27
CA PRO A 24 11.81 15.98 18.67
C PRO A 24 12.52 17.13 17.95
N GLN A 25 13.39 17.88 18.64
CA GLN A 25 14.26 18.84 17.94
C GLN A 25 15.37 18.10 17.20
N VAL A 26 15.42 18.22 15.88
CA VAL A 26 16.37 17.50 15.01
C VAL A 26 17.32 18.50 14.34
N LEU A 27 18.54 18.07 14.01
CA LEU A 27 19.48 18.89 13.24
C LEU A 27 19.19 18.89 11.72
N GLY A 28 18.40 17.92 11.27
CA GLY A 28 18.01 17.72 9.88
C GLY A 28 17.13 16.48 9.75
N ILE A 29 16.57 16.28 8.56
CA ILE A 29 15.79 15.08 8.23
C ILE A 29 16.34 14.39 6.97
N SER A 30 16.17 13.08 6.89
CA SER A 30 16.43 12.26 5.71
C SER A 30 15.17 11.45 5.35
N LEU A 31 15.08 11.03 4.08
CA LEU A 31 14.00 10.21 3.55
C LEU A 31 14.56 8.88 3.08
N SER A 32 13.86 7.80 3.41
CA SER A 32 14.14 6.46 2.88
C SER A 32 12.87 5.76 2.39
N PRO A 33 12.97 4.90 1.35
CA PRO A 33 14.15 4.71 0.49
C PRO A 33 14.49 5.97 -0.32
N GLY A 34 15.65 5.98 -0.97
CA GLY A 34 16.06 7.01 -1.94
C GLY A 34 15.19 6.98 -3.20
N ALA A 35 15.67 7.51 -4.33
CA ALA A 35 14.87 7.52 -5.56
C ALA A 35 14.46 6.11 -6.03
N VAL A 36 13.20 5.93 -6.42
CA VAL A 36 12.62 4.62 -6.83
C VAL A 36 11.87 4.75 -8.15
N ALA A 37 11.94 3.72 -8.98
CA ALA A 37 11.03 3.53 -10.09
C ALA A 37 9.85 2.65 -9.65
N LEU A 38 8.63 3.14 -9.81
CA LEU A 38 7.39 2.43 -9.48
C LEU A 38 6.61 2.12 -10.76
N GLU A 39 5.80 1.08 -10.76
CA GLU A 39 4.76 0.88 -11.78
C GLU A 39 3.46 1.58 -11.34
N VAL A 40 2.57 1.90 -12.28
CA VAL A 40 1.21 2.34 -11.96
C VAL A 40 0.54 1.34 -11.00
N ASP A 41 -0.20 1.87 -10.02
CA ASP A 41 -0.81 1.16 -8.88
C ASP A 41 0.16 0.66 -7.80
N ALA A 42 1.48 0.69 -8.03
CA ALA A 42 2.46 0.32 -7.02
C ALA A 42 2.47 1.32 -5.86
N ARG A 43 2.99 0.86 -4.72
CA ARG A 43 3.03 1.62 -3.48
C ARG A 43 4.42 1.59 -2.88
N GLN A 44 4.79 2.71 -2.25
CA GLN A 44 6.04 2.85 -1.51
C GLN A 44 5.74 3.50 -0.16
N ARG A 45 6.25 2.92 0.93
CA ARG A 45 6.24 3.58 2.25
C ARG A 45 7.50 4.43 2.38
N LEU A 46 7.34 5.68 2.78
CA LEU A 46 8.44 6.55 3.15
C LEU A 46 8.63 6.55 4.66
N LEU A 47 9.89 6.46 5.09
CA LEU A 47 10.33 6.71 6.45
C LEU A 47 11.09 8.02 6.46
N VAL A 48 10.70 8.93 7.36
CA VAL A 48 11.42 10.17 7.61
C VAL A 48 12.17 10.05 8.92
N SER A 49 13.48 10.15 8.84
CA SER A 49 14.35 10.09 9.99
C SER A 49 14.89 11.45 10.34
N GLY A 50 15.02 11.75 11.62
CA GLY A 50 15.70 12.93 12.14
C GLY A 50 16.93 12.55 12.97
N ALA A 51 17.91 13.45 13.04
CA ALA A 51 19.09 13.27 13.90
C ALA A 51 18.93 14.03 15.22
N VAL A 52 18.92 13.31 16.35
CA VAL A 52 18.86 13.86 17.71
C VAL A 52 20.08 13.34 18.48
N GLU A 53 20.98 14.23 18.88
CA GLU A 53 22.18 13.88 19.67
C GLU A 53 23.00 12.71 19.07
N GLY A 54 23.10 12.67 17.73
CA GLY A 54 23.82 11.60 17.02
C GLY A 54 23.05 10.29 16.85
N ARG A 55 21.79 10.20 17.29
CA ARG A 55 20.89 9.07 17.04
C ARG A 55 19.85 9.40 15.99
N GLU A 56 19.51 8.41 15.19
CA GLU A 56 18.43 8.49 14.22
C GLU A 56 17.08 8.17 14.89
N VAL A 57 16.09 9.03 14.71
CA VAL A 57 14.73 8.87 15.26
C VAL A 57 13.68 8.99 14.16
N ASP A 58 12.66 8.14 14.19
CA ASP A 58 11.53 8.23 13.24
C ASP A 58 10.68 9.46 13.58
N VAL A 59 10.58 10.38 12.63
CA VAL A 59 9.76 11.58 12.72
C VAL A 59 8.61 11.62 11.70
N THR A 60 8.34 10.50 11.01
CA THR A 60 7.35 10.39 9.93
C THR A 60 5.98 10.93 10.32
N HIS A 61 5.53 10.66 11.55
CA HIS A 61 4.21 11.07 12.05
C HIS A 61 4.06 12.59 12.25
N TYR A 62 5.16 13.33 12.31
CA TYR A 62 5.18 14.78 12.49
C TYR A 62 5.37 15.55 11.17
N VAL A 63 5.62 14.83 10.08
CA VAL A 63 5.95 15.39 8.77
C VAL A 63 4.70 15.74 7.99
N LYS A 64 4.76 16.85 7.28
CA LYS A 64 3.78 17.19 6.23
C LYS A 64 4.33 16.78 4.88
N PHE A 65 3.62 15.88 4.19
CA PHE A 65 3.97 15.44 2.85
C PHE A 65 3.20 16.20 1.78
N TYR A 66 3.87 16.48 0.66
CA TYR A 66 3.31 17.11 -0.52
C TYR A 66 3.88 16.44 -1.78
N THR A 67 3.11 16.44 -2.87
CA THR A 67 3.56 15.99 -4.19
C THR A 67 3.44 17.16 -5.16
N ASP A 68 4.42 17.33 -6.04
CA ASP A 68 4.37 18.35 -7.09
C ASP A 68 3.36 18.00 -8.19
N LYS A 69 3.10 16.69 -8.40
CA LYS A 69 2.25 16.17 -9.48
C LYS A 69 1.33 15.05 -8.97
N PRO A 70 0.16 15.41 -8.38
CA PRO A 70 -0.82 14.43 -7.90
C PRO A 70 -1.33 13.45 -8.98
N ALA A 71 -1.32 13.86 -10.25
CA ALA A 71 -1.69 12.99 -11.37
C ALA A 71 -0.68 11.86 -11.64
N VAL A 72 0.57 12.01 -11.19
CA VAL A 72 1.64 11.00 -11.31
C VAL A 72 1.73 10.18 -10.03
N ALA A 73 1.78 10.83 -8.87
CA ALA A 73 1.86 10.16 -7.58
C ALA A 73 1.22 10.99 -6.46
N VAL A 74 0.55 10.31 -5.53
CA VAL A 74 0.00 10.91 -4.31
C VAL A 74 0.64 10.28 -3.09
N VAL A 75 0.65 11.02 -1.98
CA VAL A 75 1.20 10.59 -0.69
C VAL A 75 0.19 10.93 0.41
N ASP A 76 -0.04 9.99 1.33
CA ASP A 76 -0.90 10.23 2.48
C ASP A 76 -0.12 10.75 3.71
N ARG A 77 -0.83 11.04 4.80
CA ARG A 77 -0.22 11.54 6.04
C ARG A 77 0.71 10.55 6.73
N ALA A 78 0.58 9.26 6.43
CA ALA A 78 1.42 8.22 6.99
C ALA A 78 2.70 7.99 6.14
N GLY A 79 2.90 8.76 5.07
CA GLY A 79 4.02 8.58 4.15
C GLY A 79 3.82 7.43 3.17
N GLN A 80 2.58 6.97 2.95
CA GLN A 80 2.30 5.98 1.92
C GLN A 80 2.13 6.68 0.57
N VAL A 81 3.10 6.48 -0.32
CA VAL A 81 3.06 6.90 -1.72
C VAL A 81 2.30 5.87 -2.55
N ARG A 82 1.40 6.34 -3.42
CA ARG A 82 0.71 5.55 -4.44
C ARG A 82 1.02 6.14 -5.82
N ALA A 83 1.52 5.29 -6.72
CA ALA A 83 1.69 5.62 -8.13
C ALA A 83 0.32 5.68 -8.82
N VAL A 84 0.01 6.82 -9.44
CA VAL A 84 -1.30 7.10 -10.07
C VAL A 84 -1.22 7.00 -11.58
N GLY A 85 -0.22 7.64 -12.18
CA GLY A 85 -0.08 7.72 -13.63
C GLY A 85 1.38 7.80 -14.06
N PRO A 86 1.71 7.41 -15.29
CA PRO A 86 3.09 7.45 -15.78
C PRO A 86 3.68 8.88 -15.74
N GLY A 87 4.96 8.98 -15.41
CA GLY A 87 5.69 10.25 -15.38
C GLY A 87 6.66 10.36 -14.20
N GLU A 88 7.28 11.53 -14.04
CA GLU A 88 8.16 11.82 -12.91
C GLU A 88 7.51 12.80 -11.94
N ALA A 89 7.64 12.52 -10.65
CA ALA A 89 7.13 13.37 -9.57
C ALA A 89 8.17 13.50 -8.44
N VAL A 90 7.97 14.50 -7.59
CA VAL A 90 8.74 14.72 -6.37
C VAL A 90 7.80 14.81 -5.18
N VAL A 91 7.98 13.89 -4.23
CA VAL A 91 7.34 13.96 -2.93
C VAL A 91 8.26 14.74 -1.98
N THR A 92 7.75 15.79 -1.35
CA THR A 92 8.47 16.60 -0.37
C THR A 92 7.94 16.32 1.03
N ALA A 93 8.84 15.97 1.94
CA ALA A 93 8.62 15.89 3.38
C ALA A 93 9.05 17.20 4.04
N LYS A 94 8.15 17.86 4.79
CA LYS A 94 8.45 19.06 5.58
C LYS A 94 8.31 18.78 7.07
N TYR A 95 9.38 19.06 7.82
CA TYR A 95 9.46 18.96 9.27
C TYR A 95 9.98 20.30 9.84
N GLY A 96 9.07 21.16 10.29
CA GLY A 96 9.44 22.51 10.72
C GLY A 96 10.07 23.31 9.57
N SER A 97 11.32 23.72 9.75
CA SER A 97 12.15 24.37 8.72
C SER A 97 12.91 23.38 7.81
N HIS A 98 12.99 22.10 8.19
CA HIS A 98 13.72 21.09 7.43
C HIS A 98 12.85 20.49 6.33
N THR A 99 13.48 20.19 5.20
CA THR A 99 12.84 19.56 4.05
C THR A 99 13.71 18.44 3.49
N ALA A 100 13.07 17.35 3.10
CA ALA A 100 13.69 16.28 2.32
C ALA A 100 12.80 15.95 1.11
N GLN A 101 13.42 15.48 0.03
CA GLN A 101 12.72 15.14 -1.21
C GLN A 101 12.94 13.68 -1.59
N PHE A 102 11.87 13.05 -2.05
CA PHE A 102 11.85 11.73 -2.65
C PHE A 102 11.43 11.88 -4.12
N LYS A 103 12.37 11.61 -5.03
CA LYS A 103 12.11 11.62 -6.47
C LYS A 103 11.66 10.24 -6.91
N LEU A 104 10.62 10.18 -7.73
CA LEU A 104 10.14 8.92 -8.28
C LEU A 104 9.78 9.05 -9.75
N THR A 105 9.95 7.93 -10.45
CA THR A 105 9.48 7.73 -11.82
C THR A 105 8.41 6.65 -11.79
N VAL A 106 7.22 6.96 -12.27
CA VAL A 106 6.14 6.01 -12.47
C VAL A 106 6.16 5.54 -13.92
N LYS A 107 6.34 4.23 -14.10
CA LYS A 107 6.27 3.56 -15.40
C LYS A 107 4.85 3.05 -15.63
N PRO A 108 4.38 3.01 -16.88
CA PRO A 108 3.17 2.27 -17.21
C PRO A 108 3.31 0.83 -16.72
N ARG A 109 2.27 0.30 -16.10
CA ARG A 109 2.19 -1.13 -15.86
C ARG A 109 2.05 -1.81 -17.23
N ALA A 110 2.87 -2.82 -17.51
CA ALA A 110 2.74 -3.57 -18.75
C ALA A 110 1.31 -4.13 -18.86
N ALA A 111 0.62 -3.78 -19.95
CA ALA A 111 -0.67 -4.35 -20.26
C ALA A 111 -0.49 -5.87 -20.40
N ASN A 112 -1.29 -6.64 -19.66
CA ASN A 112 -1.30 -8.11 -19.67
C ASN A 112 -0.15 -8.83 -18.95
N GLN A 113 0.53 -8.22 -17.98
CA GLN A 113 1.29 -9.02 -17.01
C GLN A 113 0.30 -9.83 -16.15
N PRO A 114 0.35 -11.17 -16.18
CA PRO A 114 -0.49 -11.98 -15.30
C PRO A 114 -0.09 -11.71 -13.85
N LEU A 115 -1.07 -11.66 -12.96
CA LEU A 115 -0.78 -11.56 -11.53
C LEU A 115 -0.06 -12.82 -11.07
N SER A 116 1.00 -12.64 -10.29
CA SER A 116 1.76 -13.72 -9.69
C SER A 116 0.98 -14.32 -8.54
N PHE A 117 0.79 -15.64 -8.54
CA PHE A 117 0.22 -16.32 -7.39
C PHE A 117 1.04 -16.06 -6.12
N VAL A 118 2.37 -16.15 -6.22
CA VAL A 118 3.28 -15.99 -5.09
C VAL A 118 3.33 -14.55 -4.59
N ASN A 119 3.41 -13.56 -5.49
CA ASN A 119 3.64 -12.16 -5.08
C ASN A 119 2.35 -11.35 -4.91
N ASP A 120 1.25 -11.74 -5.57
CA ASP A 120 -0.01 -10.98 -5.54
C ASP A 120 -1.13 -11.70 -4.76
N VAL A 121 -1.19 -13.03 -4.79
CA VAL A 121 -2.30 -13.80 -4.18
C VAL A 121 -1.97 -14.28 -2.78
N LEU A 122 -0.86 -14.99 -2.60
CA LEU A 122 -0.48 -15.55 -1.31
C LEU A 122 -0.35 -14.51 -0.19
N PRO A 123 0.19 -13.30 -0.41
CA PRO A 123 0.23 -12.27 0.63
C PRO A 123 -1.15 -11.82 1.09
N ILE A 124 -2.15 -11.82 0.19
CA ILE A 124 -3.54 -11.53 0.55
C ILE A 124 -4.09 -12.62 1.47
N LEU A 125 -3.84 -13.89 1.15
CA LEU A 125 -4.28 -15.03 1.96
C LEU A 125 -3.62 -15.06 3.32
N SER A 126 -2.31 -14.78 3.37
CA SER A 126 -1.55 -14.63 4.61
C SER A 126 -2.10 -13.52 5.49
N LYS A 127 -2.32 -12.33 4.92
CA LYS A 127 -2.87 -11.19 5.65
C LYS A 127 -4.30 -11.45 6.15
N ALA A 128 -5.09 -12.19 5.39
CA ALA A 128 -6.44 -12.59 5.76
C ALA A 128 -6.48 -13.75 6.78
N GLY A 129 -5.34 -14.41 7.04
CA GLY A 129 -5.21 -15.55 7.94
C GLY A 129 -5.78 -16.85 7.37
N CYS A 130 -5.95 -16.97 6.05
CA CYS A 130 -6.51 -18.16 5.41
C CYS A 130 -5.57 -19.37 5.53
N ASN A 131 -4.27 -19.14 5.41
CA ASN A 131 -3.20 -20.13 5.55
C ASN A 131 -2.59 -20.17 6.97
N ALA A 132 -3.32 -19.66 7.97
CA ALA A 132 -2.97 -19.81 9.36
C ALA A 132 -3.43 -21.19 9.89
N GLY A 133 -2.72 -21.71 10.89
CA GLY A 133 -2.98 -23.05 11.46
C GLY A 133 -4.34 -23.24 12.13
N SER A 134 -5.18 -22.21 12.19
CA SER A 134 -6.52 -22.25 12.78
C SER A 134 -7.58 -22.87 11.87
N CYS A 135 -7.39 -22.84 10.54
CA CYS A 135 -8.38 -23.35 9.58
C CYS A 135 -7.73 -24.17 8.46
N HIS A 136 -7.47 -23.59 7.29
CA HIS A 136 -7.03 -24.36 6.12
C HIS A 136 -5.60 -24.89 6.23
N ALA A 137 -4.77 -24.32 7.11
CA ALA A 137 -3.41 -24.80 7.32
C ALA A 137 -3.22 -25.73 8.53
N LYS A 138 -4.30 -26.27 9.09
CA LYS A 138 -4.19 -27.39 10.03
C LYS A 138 -3.83 -28.69 9.28
N PRO A 139 -3.28 -29.72 9.94
CA PRO A 139 -2.75 -30.91 9.26
C PRO A 139 -3.76 -31.59 8.32
N GLU A 140 -5.04 -31.61 8.66
CA GLU A 140 -6.11 -32.21 7.85
C GLU A 140 -6.78 -31.24 6.86
N GLY A 141 -6.42 -29.95 6.87
CA GLY A 141 -7.17 -28.90 6.18
C GLY A 141 -8.60 -28.76 6.70
N GLN A 142 -9.47 -28.03 5.99
CA GLN A 142 -10.88 -27.87 6.36
C GLN A 142 -11.80 -28.23 5.20
N ASN A 143 -12.69 -29.19 5.41
CA ASN A 143 -13.67 -29.65 4.41
C ASN A 143 -13.03 -30.05 3.07
N GLY A 144 -11.89 -30.74 3.14
CA GLY A 144 -11.14 -31.17 1.96
C GLY A 144 -10.42 -30.04 1.22
N PHE A 145 -10.19 -28.89 1.87
CA PHE A 145 -9.35 -27.82 1.33
C PHE A 145 -8.21 -27.52 2.30
N LYS A 146 -6.98 -27.75 1.86
CA LYS A 146 -5.77 -27.63 2.67
C LYS A 146 -4.83 -26.61 2.07
N LEU A 147 -4.33 -25.71 2.91
CA LEU A 147 -3.24 -24.80 2.56
C LEU A 147 -2.02 -25.14 3.40
N SER A 148 -0.85 -24.81 2.89
CA SER A 148 0.41 -24.89 3.59
C SER A 148 0.50 -23.77 4.65
N VAL A 149 1.08 -24.07 5.82
CA VAL A 149 1.23 -23.09 6.90
C VAL A 149 2.12 -21.95 6.42
N PHE A 150 1.63 -20.71 6.51
CA PHE A 150 2.34 -19.51 6.06
C PHE A 150 2.91 -19.63 4.64
N THR A 151 2.21 -20.36 3.75
CA THR A 151 2.59 -20.50 2.35
C THR A 151 3.98 -21.11 2.13
N TYR A 152 4.40 -22.05 2.98
CA TYR A 152 5.71 -22.72 2.83
C TYR A 152 5.80 -23.56 1.56
N ASP A 153 4.67 -24.02 1.01
CA ASP A 153 4.58 -24.79 -0.25
C ASP A 153 3.58 -24.14 -1.22
N PRO A 154 4.00 -23.11 -1.97
CA PRO A 154 3.16 -22.40 -2.92
C PRO A 154 2.59 -23.27 -4.05
N GLU A 155 3.31 -24.32 -4.47
CA GLU A 155 2.86 -25.19 -5.55
C GLU A 155 1.67 -26.04 -5.09
N SER A 156 1.76 -26.61 -3.88
CA SER A 156 0.63 -27.31 -3.26
C SER A 156 -0.56 -26.39 -3.02
N ASP A 157 -0.33 -25.17 -2.51
CA ASP A 157 -1.38 -24.17 -2.30
C ASP A 157 -2.12 -23.81 -3.60
N TRP A 158 -1.36 -23.66 -4.69
CA TRP A 158 -1.93 -23.38 -6.00
C TRP A 158 -2.80 -24.54 -6.48
N ARG A 159 -2.33 -25.79 -6.37
CA ARG A 159 -3.10 -26.98 -6.77
C ARG A 159 -4.39 -27.11 -5.96
N GLU A 160 -4.34 -26.88 -4.66
CA GLU A 160 -5.51 -26.94 -3.76
C GLU A 160 -6.58 -25.89 -4.12
N ILE A 161 -6.15 -24.69 -4.54
CA ILE A 161 -7.05 -23.62 -4.97
C ILE A 161 -7.58 -23.84 -6.39
N VAL A 162 -6.72 -24.25 -7.32
CA VAL A 162 -7.01 -24.21 -8.77
C VAL A 162 -7.44 -25.55 -9.34
N GLU A 163 -6.79 -26.65 -8.95
CA GLU A 163 -6.97 -27.96 -9.58
C GLU A 163 -7.83 -28.92 -8.74
N ASP A 164 -7.65 -28.89 -7.42
CA ASP A 164 -8.24 -29.86 -6.52
C ASP A 164 -9.79 -29.84 -6.57
N ALA A 165 -10.37 -30.99 -6.27
CA ALA A 165 -11.80 -31.24 -6.33
C ALA A 165 -12.41 -30.82 -7.68
N ARG A 166 -11.67 -31.11 -8.76
CA ARG A 166 -12.01 -30.86 -10.17
C ARG A 166 -12.20 -29.38 -10.48
N GLY A 167 -11.35 -28.53 -9.90
CA GLY A 167 -11.35 -27.08 -10.12
C GLY A 167 -12.58 -26.35 -9.56
N ARG A 168 -13.33 -26.97 -8.65
CA ARG A 168 -14.60 -26.40 -8.14
C ARG A 168 -14.46 -25.06 -7.40
N ARG A 169 -13.24 -24.68 -7.01
CA ARG A 169 -12.99 -23.52 -6.14
C ARG A 169 -12.80 -22.22 -6.92
N VAL A 170 -12.32 -22.30 -8.17
CA VAL A 170 -12.11 -21.16 -9.07
C VAL A 170 -13.00 -21.30 -10.30
N PHE A 171 -13.63 -20.20 -10.72
CA PHE A 171 -14.44 -20.16 -11.92
C PHE A 171 -14.02 -18.98 -12.81
N PRO A 172 -13.04 -19.19 -13.71
CA PRO A 172 -12.45 -18.11 -14.53
C PRO A 172 -13.46 -17.34 -15.38
N ALA A 173 -14.48 -18.03 -15.92
CA ALA A 173 -15.52 -17.40 -16.73
C ALA A 173 -16.40 -16.43 -15.93
N PHE A 174 -16.54 -16.63 -14.61
CA PHE A 174 -17.21 -15.68 -13.74
C PHE A 174 -16.54 -15.63 -12.34
N PRO A 175 -15.42 -14.89 -12.20
CA PRO A 175 -14.56 -14.96 -11.02
C PRO A 175 -15.26 -14.72 -9.68
N SER A 176 -16.26 -13.83 -9.65
CA SER A 176 -17.06 -13.52 -8.46
C SER A 176 -17.90 -14.70 -7.97
N GLU A 177 -18.16 -15.68 -8.83
CA GLU A 177 -18.89 -16.91 -8.50
C GLU A 177 -17.99 -18.03 -7.98
N SER A 178 -16.66 -17.85 -8.02
CA SER A 178 -15.69 -18.79 -7.46
C SER A 178 -15.98 -19.03 -5.97
N LEU A 179 -16.09 -20.30 -5.55
CA LEU A 179 -16.28 -20.64 -4.13
C LEU A 179 -15.18 -20.03 -3.25
N PHE A 180 -13.96 -19.97 -3.77
CA PHE A 180 -12.82 -19.31 -3.13
C PHE A 180 -13.13 -17.85 -2.75
N ILE A 181 -13.71 -17.07 -3.66
CA ILE A 181 -14.10 -15.67 -3.41
C ILE A 181 -15.31 -15.60 -2.48
N LYS A 182 -16.37 -16.37 -2.76
CA LYS A 182 -17.62 -16.32 -2.01
C LYS A 182 -17.45 -16.71 -0.54
N LYS A 183 -16.62 -17.70 -0.24
CA LYS A 183 -16.29 -18.09 1.15
C LYS A 183 -15.46 -17.03 1.84
N ALA A 184 -14.43 -16.50 1.17
CA ALA A 184 -13.55 -15.48 1.75
C ALA A 184 -14.29 -14.18 2.09
N THR A 185 -15.25 -13.77 1.25
CA THR A 185 -16.06 -12.55 1.40
C THR A 185 -17.30 -12.72 2.26
N LEU A 186 -17.59 -13.96 2.69
CA LEU A 186 -18.82 -14.36 3.39
C LEU A 186 -20.11 -14.12 2.56
N ALA A 187 -20.01 -14.08 1.23
CA ALA A 187 -21.19 -14.08 0.35
C ALA A 187 -21.99 -15.40 0.45
N ILE A 188 -21.33 -16.48 0.91
CA ILE A 188 -21.98 -17.73 1.33
C ILE A 188 -21.43 -18.14 2.71
N PRO A 189 -22.15 -18.97 3.48
CA PRO A 189 -21.72 -19.37 4.82
C PRO A 189 -20.30 -19.93 4.84
N HIS A 190 -19.43 -19.38 5.67
CA HIS A 190 -18.06 -19.84 5.88
C HIS A 190 -17.79 -19.87 7.38
N GLU A 191 -17.41 -21.03 7.90
CA GLU A 191 -17.16 -21.24 9.34
C GLU A 191 -16.04 -20.34 9.85
N GLY A 192 -15.02 -20.09 9.02
CA GLY A 192 -13.96 -19.14 9.33
C GLY A 192 -14.40 -17.68 9.34
N GLY A 193 -15.67 -17.36 9.06
CA GLY A 193 -16.19 -16.00 8.97
C GLY A 193 -15.70 -15.23 7.74
N GLN A 194 -15.92 -13.92 7.75
CA GLN A 194 -15.45 -13.01 6.72
C GLN A 194 -13.94 -12.80 6.87
N ARG A 195 -13.19 -13.14 5.81
CA ARG A 195 -11.72 -12.99 5.77
C ARG A 195 -11.27 -11.87 4.83
N ILE A 196 -12.09 -11.56 3.83
CA ILE A 196 -11.86 -10.49 2.86
C ILE A 196 -13.09 -9.59 2.84
N GLN A 197 -12.88 -8.27 2.87
CA GLN A 197 -13.98 -7.32 2.78
C GLN A 197 -14.48 -7.20 1.33
N PRO A 198 -15.80 -7.33 1.05
CA PRO A 198 -16.37 -7.03 -0.26
C PRO A 198 -16.04 -5.60 -0.72
N GLY A 199 -15.72 -5.44 -2.00
CA GLY A 199 -15.27 -4.20 -2.61
C GLY A 199 -13.85 -3.78 -2.20
N SER A 200 -13.13 -4.59 -1.42
CA SER A 200 -11.75 -4.29 -1.04
C SER A 200 -10.79 -4.44 -2.22
N GLU A 201 -9.61 -3.86 -2.08
CA GLU A 201 -8.53 -4.10 -3.03
C GLU A 201 -8.11 -5.56 -3.10
N SER A 202 -8.03 -6.23 -1.96
CA SER A 202 -7.72 -7.66 -1.88
C SER A 202 -8.68 -8.48 -2.74
N GLU A 203 -9.99 -8.23 -2.64
CA GLU A 203 -10.97 -8.91 -3.49
C GLU A 203 -10.74 -8.59 -4.98
N ARG A 204 -10.51 -7.32 -5.34
CA ARG A 204 -10.25 -6.93 -6.74
C ARG A 204 -9.03 -7.63 -7.33
N VAL A 205 -7.94 -7.78 -6.57
CA VAL A 205 -6.73 -8.48 -7.01
C VAL A 205 -7.01 -9.97 -7.23
N LEU A 206 -7.69 -10.62 -6.29
CA LEU A 206 -8.04 -12.04 -6.43
C LEU A 206 -8.99 -12.28 -7.62
N LEU A 207 -10.01 -11.43 -7.80
CA LEU A 207 -10.92 -11.50 -8.94
C LEU A 207 -10.18 -11.32 -10.26
N LYS A 208 -9.20 -10.41 -10.32
CA LYS A 208 -8.38 -10.18 -11.50
C LYS A 208 -7.44 -11.35 -11.78
N TRP A 209 -6.91 -12.00 -10.74
CA TRP A 209 -6.01 -13.15 -10.88
C TRP A 209 -6.74 -14.42 -11.38
N ILE A 210 -8.00 -14.60 -11.00
CA ILE A 210 -8.82 -15.75 -11.44
C ILE A 210 -9.20 -15.67 -12.93
N ARG A 211 -9.18 -14.47 -13.53
CA ARG A 211 -9.48 -14.27 -14.96
C ARG A 211 -8.37 -14.81 -15.84
#